data_AF-A0A1C6HM04-F1
#
_entry.id   AF-A0A1C6HM04-F1
#
_cell.length_a   1.000
_cell.length_b   1.000
_cell.length_c   1.000
_cell.angle_alpha   90.00
_cell.angle_beta   90.00
_cell.angle_gamma   90.00
#
_symmetry.space_group_name_H-M   'P 1'
#
loop_
_entity.id
_entity.type
_entity.pdbx_description
1 polymer ?
#
loop_
_entity_poly.entity_id
_entity_poly.type
_entity_poly.pdbx_seq_one_letter_code
_entity_poly.pdbx_strand_id
1 'polypeptide(L)'
;MKCEFDEYRMYPYKVQFLTDDIFRLSGNQRSKLQYHILAQRFPLVHVSEQDKWDLLALCRAQKTESAQRWLNRMQWPDGLEKMITFGVSLKVRGTVKGVWCYMGQMEAHSATYRGIPMTWERWAQPIMDYLNDRRATLEISKTMSQSERSRFRGSTYDNAMMMLSYQSGQYMTLPGEEYRTLKEWVYQYFRTGTAPLPYHGEIPDGNYEFTIDFEKDVEIVAAPYLKEEMGAYNAEHNAEHNKDMGRCQTEKRFEQLEGDAWTTQEIYAQGFSRKTLDKFVEHGLIERVKRGHYVRKSV
;
A
#
# COMPACT_ATOMS: atom_id res chain seq x y z
N MET A 1 -30.24 4.61 9.74
CA MET A 1 -29.63 5.86 10.23
C MET A 1 -29.28 6.69 9.01
N LYS A 2 -30.00 7.80 8.75
CA LYS A 2 -29.66 8.75 7.67
C LYS A 2 -28.36 9.45 8.04
N CYS A 3 -27.51 9.75 7.06
CA CYS A 3 -26.27 10.45 7.31
C CYS A 3 -26.62 11.89 7.70
N GLU A 4 -26.03 12.42 8.77
CA GLU A 4 -26.27 13.80 9.24
C GLU A 4 -25.75 14.86 8.24
N PHE A 5 -25.17 14.39 7.14
CA PHE A 5 -24.36 15.10 6.16
C PHE A 5 -24.62 14.51 4.76
N ASP A 6 -25.91 14.34 4.40
CA ASP A 6 -26.34 13.72 3.13
C ASP A 6 -25.72 14.41 1.88
N GLU A 7 -25.32 15.69 1.99
CA GLU A 7 -24.62 16.46 0.94
C GLU A 7 -23.14 16.09 0.71
N TYR A 8 -22.47 15.42 1.65
CA TYR A 8 -21.01 15.21 1.62
C TYR A 8 -20.58 13.83 1.09
N ARG A 9 -21.50 13.04 0.54
CA ARG A 9 -21.21 11.84 -0.31
C ARG A 9 -22.34 11.60 -1.30
N MET A 10 -22.52 12.56 -2.20
CA MET A 10 -23.60 12.61 -3.19
C MET A 10 -23.68 11.36 -4.07
N TYR A 11 -22.52 10.76 -4.37
CA TYR A 11 -22.43 9.65 -5.30
C TYR A 11 -21.67 8.49 -4.66
N PRO A 12 -22.35 7.59 -3.90
CA PRO A 12 -21.73 6.47 -3.24
C PRO A 12 -21.46 5.36 -4.26
N TYR A 13 -20.56 5.60 -5.20
CA TYR A 13 -20.12 4.64 -6.22
C TYR A 13 -18.66 4.28 -6.05
N LYS A 14 -18.29 3.12 -6.58
CA LYS A 14 -16.90 2.67 -6.75
C LYS A 14 -16.73 2.13 -8.16
N VAL A 15 -15.48 2.08 -8.61
CA VAL A 15 -15.12 1.46 -9.88
C VAL A 15 -14.64 0.04 -9.62
N GLN A 16 -15.24 -0.92 -10.31
CA GLN A 16 -14.77 -2.28 -10.45
C GLN A 16 -14.02 -2.37 -11.78
N PHE A 17 -12.76 -2.79 -11.74
CA PHE A 17 -11.96 -3.00 -12.94
C PHE A 17 -12.16 -4.44 -13.41
N LEU A 18 -12.36 -4.62 -14.71
CA LEU A 18 -12.63 -5.92 -15.36
C LEU A 18 -11.36 -6.60 -15.88
N THR A 19 -10.20 -5.98 -15.65
CA THR A 19 -8.88 -6.52 -15.97
C THR A 19 -7.99 -6.57 -14.73
N ASP A 20 -7.19 -7.63 -14.64
CA ASP A 20 -6.20 -7.78 -13.59
C ASP A 20 -4.92 -6.97 -13.82
N ASP A 21 -4.76 -6.29 -14.97
CA ASP A 21 -3.62 -5.40 -15.21
C ASP A 21 -3.57 -4.25 -14.21
N ILE A 22 -4.72 -3.87 -13.68
CA ILE A 22 -4.83 -2.86 -12.64
C ILE A 22 -3.91 -3.16 -11.42
N PHE A 23 -3.67 -4.44 -11.14
CA PHE A 23 -2.81 -4.89 -10.03
C PHE A 23 -1.31 -4.68 -10.28
N ARG A 24 -0.91 -4.26 -11.48
CA ARG A 24 0.45 -3.75 -11.72
C ARG A 24 0.67 -2.35 -11.14
N LEU A 25 -0.41 -1.62 -10.85
CA LEU A 25 -0.35 -0.29 -10.25
C LEU A 25 -0.37 -0.37 -8.72
N SER A 26 0.34 0.54 -8.07
CA SER A 26 0.25 0.70 -6.61
C SER A 26 -1.18 1.02 -6.16
N GLY A 27 -1.50 0.66 -4.90
CA GLY A 27 -2.82 0.96 -4.30
C GLY A 27 -3.23 2.43 -4.43
N ASN A 28 -2.28 3.35 -4.32
CA ASN A 28 -2.56 4.78 -4.45
C ASN A 28 -2.92 5.18 -5.89
N GLN A 29 -2.23 4.62 -6.89
CA GLN A 29 -2.53 4.88 -8.30
C GLN A 29 -3.87 4.30 -8.72
N ARG A 30 -4.21 3.10 -8.22
CA ARG A 30 -5.55 2.52 -8.42
C ARG A 30 -6.67 3.36 -7.81
N SER A 31 -6.46 3.87 -6.59
CA SER A 31 -7.39 4.83 -5.98
C SER A 31 -7.53 6.10 -6.80
N LYS A 32 -6.41 6.67 -7.28
CA LYS A 32 -6.40 7.88 -8.11
C LYS A 32 -7.20 7.69 -9.40
N LEU A 33 -6.98 6.56 -10.09
CA LEU A 33 -7.71 6.21 -11.31
C LEU A 33 -9.22 6.07 -11.05
N GLN A 34 -9.60 5.41 -9.96
CA GLN A 34 -11.00 5.28 -9.57
C GLN A 34 -11.69 6.64 -9.35
N TYR A 35 -11.06 7.58 -8.64
CA TYR A 35 -11.62 8.94 -8.50
C TYR A 35 -11.72 9.66 -9.84
N HIS A 36 -10.73 9.48 -10.72
CA HIS A 36 -10.74 10.11 -12.03
C HIS A 36 -11.92 9.63 -12.89
N ILE A 37 -12.13 8.31 -12.99
CA ILE A 37 -13.23 7.71 -13.74
C ILE A 37 -14.59 8.20 -13.20
N LEU A 38 -14.77 8.21 -11.87
CA LEU A 38 -16.03 8.69 -11.28
C LEU A 38 -16.28 10.17 -11.57
N ALA A 39 -15.24 11.01 -11.51
CA ALA A 39 -15.36 12.45 -11.79
C ALA A 39 -15.73 12.78 -13.23
N GLN A 40 -15.55 11.85 -14.18
CA GLN A 40 -16.02 12.04 -15.55
C GLN A 40 -17.52 11.71 -15.73
N ARG A 41 -18.07 10.89 -14.85
CA ARG A 41 -19.47 10.42 -14.94
C ARG A 41 -20.42 11.19 -14.04
N PHE A 42 -19.90 11.77 -12.96
CA PHE A 42 -20.68 12.47 -11.96
C PHE A 42 -20.10 13.86 -11.71
N PRO A 43 -20.96 14.88 -11.54
CA PRO A 43 -20.51 16.22 -11.18
C PRO A 43 -19.86 16.19 -9.80
N LEU A 44 -18.77 16.94 -9.67
CA LEU A 44 -18.11 17.14 -8.39
C LEU A 44 -18.87 18.17 -7.56
N VAL A 45 -18.91 17.96 -6.25
CA VAL A 45 -19.42 18.97 -5.33
C VAL A 45 -18.51 20.20 -5.33
N HIS A 46 -19.12 21.37 -5.25
CA HIS A 46 -18.38 22.59 -5.00
C HIS A 46 -17.95 22.62 -3.52
N VAL A 47 -16.68 22.95 -3.28
CA VAL A 47 -16.13 23.13 -1.95
C VAL A 47 -15.62 24.56 -1.88
N SER A 48 -16.09 25.34 -0.90
CA SER A 48 -15.65 26.72 -0.74
C SER A 48 -14.15 26.77 -0.45
N GLU A 49 -13.44 27.79 -0.94
CA GLU A 49 -12.00 27.90 -0.70
C GLU A 49 -11.66 27.88 0.80
N GLN A 50 -12.50 28.50 1.64
CA GLN A 50 -12.33 28.48 3.08
C GLN A 50 -12.36 27.04 3.64
N ASP A 51 -13.34 26.23 3.23
CA ASP A 51 -13.41 24.83 3.67
C ASP A 51 -12.21 24.02 3.17
N LYS A 52 -11.70 24.30 1.96
CA LYS A 52 -10.48 23.67 1.46
C LYS A 52 -9.29 23.97 2.37
N TRP A 53 -9.12 25.26 2.73
CA TRP A 53 -8.06 25.70 3.61
C TRP A 53 -8.16 25.05 4.99
N ASP A 54 -9.37 25.01 5.57
CA ASP A 54 -9.62 24.46 6.89
C ASP A 54 -9.38 22.94 6.92
N LEU A 55 -9.82 22.20 5.90
CA LEU A 55 -9.59 20.76 5.80
C LEU A 55 -8.10 20.42 5.59
N LEU A 56 -7.39 21.20 4.78
CA LEU A 56 -5.93 21.06 4.61
C LEU A 56 -5.19 21.36 5.91
N ALA A 57 -5.56 22.43 6.62
CA ALA A 57 -4.98 22.81 7.90
C ALA A 57 -5.23 21.72 8.97
N LEU A 58 -6.46 21.21 9.04
CA LEU A 58 -6.83 20.11 9.92
C LEU A 58 -5.96 18.88 9.64
N CYS A 59 -5.88 18.44 8.39
CA CYS A 59 -5.09 17.25 8.07
C CYS A 59 -3.58 17.46 8.31
N ARG A 60 -3.04 18.67 8.08
CA ARG A 60 -1.63 19.01 8.39
C ARG A 60 -1.34 18.99 9.88
N ALA A 61 -2.29 19.40 10.71
CA ALA A 61 -2.15 19.36 12.16
C ALA A 61 -2.13 17.92 12.70
N GLN A 62 -2.77 16.99 11.99
CA GLN A 62 -2.85 15.58 12.38
C GLN A 62 -1.61 14.80 11.91
N LYS A 63 -0.84 14.26 12.86
CA LYS A 63 0.36 13.45 12.57
C LYS A 63 0.06 11.96 12.35
N THR A 64 -1.09 11.63 11.75
CA THR A 64 -1.50 10.24 11.51
C THR A 64 -1.26 9.84 10.06
N GLU A 65 -0.96 8.57 9.81
CA GLU A 65 -0.79 8.05 8.43
C GLU A 65 -2.05 8.25 7.57
N SER A 66 -3.23 8.18 8.17
CA SER A 66 -4.51 8.42 7.49
C SER A 66 -4.63 9.86 7.02
N ALA A 67 -4.30 10.84 7.89
CA ALA A 67 -4.34 12.25 7.54
C ALA A 67 -3.31 12.59 6.46
N GLN A 68 -2.09 12.04 6.55
CA GLN A 68 -1.08 12.23 5.50
C GLN A 68 -1.52 11.65 4.16
N ARG A 69 -2.18 10.48 4.17
CA ARG A 69 -2.75 9.88 2.96
C ARG A 69 -3.82 10.78 2.36
N TRP A 70 -4.70 11.37 3.19
CA TRP A 70 -5.71 12.31 2.72
C TRP A 70 -5.11 13.58 2.14
N LEU A 71 -4.11 14.17 2.81
CA LEU A 71 -3.37 15.32 2.28
C LEU A 71 -2.80 15.05 0.88
N ASN A 72 -2.16 13.90 0.69
CA ASN A 72 -1.60 13.52 -0.60
C ASN A 72 -2.68 13.40 -1.69
N ARG A 73 -3.89 12.97 -1.33
CA ARG A 73 -5.02 12.85 -2.26
C ARG A 73 -5.66 14.19 -2.58
N MET A 74 -5.81 15.06 -1.57
CA MET A 74 -6.35 16.42 -1.73
C MET A 74 -5.50 17.26 -2.69
N GLN A 75 -4.20 16.97 -2.79
CA GLN A 75 -3.28 17.64 -3.71
C GLN A 75 -3.35 17.12 -5.16
N TRP A 76 -4.16 16.11 -5.46
CA TRP A 76 -4.45 15.74 -6.84
C TRP A 76 -5.32 16.81 -7.51
N PRO A 77 -5.36 16.86 -8.85
CA PRO A 77 -6.35 17.68 -9.55
C PRO A 77 -7.75 17.38 -9.03
N ASP A 78 -8.47 18.40 -8.56
CA ASP A 78 -9.79 18.34 -7.90
C ASP A 78 -9.89 17.26 -6.81
N GLY A 79 -8.77 16.96 -6.15
CA GLY A 79 -8.66 15.81 -5.26
C GLY A 79 -9.60 15.89 -4.06
N LEU A 80 -9.74 17.09 -3.49
CA LEU A 80 -10.61 17.34 -2.36
C LEU A 80 -12.09 17.18 -2.76
N GLU A 81 -12.50 17.80 -3.87
CA GLU A 81 -13.84 17.71 -4.42
C GLU A 81 -14.20 16.25 -4.75
N LYS A 82 -13.29 15.51 -5.38
CA LYS A 82 -13.43 14.06 -5.63
C LYS A 82 -13.60 13.27 -4.34
N MET A 83 -12.80 13.56 -3.32
CA MET A 83 -12.87 12.88 -2.03
C MET A 83 -14.18 13.15 -1.29
N ILE A 84 -14.72 14.35 -1.35
CA ILE A 84 -16.01 14.67 -0.73
C ILE A 84 -17.13 14.02 -1.57
N THR A 85 -17.14 14.24 -2.88
CA THR A 85 -18.20 13.71 -3.78
C THR A 85 -18.39 12.19 -3.65
N PHE A 86 -17.30 11.42 -3.66
CA PHE A 86 -17.34 9.96 -3.72
C PHE A 86 -16.99 9.25 -2.40
N GLY A 87 -16.44 10.00 -1.44
CA GLY A 87 -15.97 9.52 -0.15
C GLY A 87 -14.44 9.38 -0.07
N VAL A 88 -13.87 9.57 1.12
CA VAL A 88 -12.42 9.73 1.36
C VAL A 88 -11.57 8.45 1.27
N SER A 89 -12.21 7.28 1.21
CA SER A 89 -11.57 5.97 1.40
C SER A 89 -11.85 5.00 0.25
N LEU A 90 -11.99 5.49 -0.98
CA LEU A 90 -12.04 4.60 -2.15
C LEU A 90 -10.72 3.86 -2.30
N LYS A 91 -10.82 2.53 -2.38
CA LYS A 91 -9.70 1.60 -2.46
C LYS A 91 -10.07 0.47 -3.41
N VAL A 92 -9.15 0.14 -4.32
CA VAL A 92 -9.18 -1.12 -5.06
C VAL A 92 -8.43 -2.14 -4.22
N ARG A 93 -9.14 -3.16 -3.72
CA ARG A 93 -8.54 -4.23 -2.93
C ARG A 93 -7.74 -5.17 -3.82
N GLY A 94 -6.72 -5.81 -3.27
CA GLY A 94 -5.87 -6.79 -3.93
C GLY A 94 -4.39 -6.40 -3.87
N THR A 95 -3.53 -7.42 -3.93
CA THR A 95 -2.07 -7.28 -3.89
C THR A 95 -1.54 -6.76 -5.22
N VAL A 96 -0.38 -6.11 -5.19
CA VAL A 96 0.30 -5.73 -6.42
C VAL A 96 0.97 -6.96 -7.04
N LYS A 97 0.99 -7.05 -8.37
CA LYS A 97 1.45 -8.25 -9.12
C LYS A 97 2.97 -8.41 -9.22
N GLY A 98 3.73 -7.37 -8.88
CA GLY A 98 5.19 -7.41 -8.96
C GLY A 98 5.80 -6.01 -8.93
N VAL A 99 7.13 -5.97 -8.96
CA VAL A 99 7.87 -4.71 -9.15
C VAL A 99 7.71 -4.25 -10.59
N TRP A 100 7.41 -2.96 -10.78
CA TRP A 100 7.27 -2.40 -12.13
C TRP A 100 7.58 -0.91 -12.17
N CYS A 101 8.46 -0.50 -13.10
CA CYS A 101 8.75 0.90 -13.38
C CYS A 101 7.97 1.35 -14.62
N TYR A 102 7.20 2.42 -14.51
CA TYR A 102 6.28 2.82 -15.58
C TYR A 102 5.95 4.32 -15.56
N MET A 103 5.35 4.82 -16.64
CA MET A 103 4.68 6.12 -16.69
C MET A 103 3.19 5.91 -16.99
N GLY A 104 2.36 6.83 -16.51
CA GLY A 104 0.92 6.84 -16.77
C GLY A 104 0.51 8.06 -17.57
N GLN A 105 -0.26 7.86 -18.63
CA GLN A 105 -0.92 8.90 -19.42
C GLN A 105 -2.42 8.79 -19.20
N MET A 106 -3.02 9.86 -18.68
CA MET A 106 -4.45 9.95 -18.43
C MET A 106 -5.12 10.72 -19.57
N GLU A 107 -6.16 10.16 -20.15
CA GLU A 107 -6.94 10.75 -21.23
C GLU A 107 -8.42 10.86 -20.83
N ALA A 108 -9.23 11.47 -21.70
CA ALA A 108 -10.64 11.73 -21.41
C ALA A 108 -11.48 10.45 -21.23
N HIS A 109 -11.12 9.33 -21.85
CA HIS A 109 -11.89 8.08 -21.76
C HIS A 109 -11.01 6.85 -21.54
N SER A 110 -9.72 7.05 -21.26
CA SER A 110 -8.78 5.96 -21.07
C SER A 110 -7.61 6.36 -20.17
N ALA A 111 -6.91 5.37 -19.65
CA ALA A 111 -5.62 5.54 -18.99
C ALA A 111 -4.63 4.52 -19.55
N THR A 112 -3.53 4.99 -20.13
CA THR A 112 -2.47 4.12 -20.67
C THR A 112 -1.27 4.13 -19.74
N TYR A 113 -0.75 2.94 -19.43
CA TYR A 113 0.40 2.75 -18.58
C TYR A 113 1.49 2.02 -19.34
N ARG A 114 2.67 2.65 -19.42
CA ARG A 114 3.80 2.17 -20.22
C ARG A 114 4.98 1.88 -19.32
N GLY A 115 5.49 0.66 -19.39
CA GLY A 115 6.73 0.26 -18.75
C GLY A 115 7.90 1.10 -19.26
N ILE A 116 8.91 1.26 -18.40
CA ILE A 116 10.17 1.91 -18.74
C ILE A 116 11.30 0.92 -18.47
N PRO A 117 12.14 0.58 -19.47
CA PRO A 117 13.34 -0.20 -19.23
C PRO A 117 14.22 0.51 -18.19
N MET A 118 14.51 -0.18 -17.09
CA MET A 118 15.11 0.41 -15.91
C MET A 118 15.91 -0.64 -15.16
N THR A 119 17.03 -0.23 -14.56
CA THR A 119 17.78 -1.06 -13.61
C THR A 119 17.64 -0.53 -12.20
N TRP A 120 17.84 -1.40 -11.21
CA TRP A 120 17.86 -1.02 -9.80
C TRP A 120 18.92 0.04 -9.50
N GLU A 121 20.10 -0.06 -10.10
CA GLU A 121 21.19 0.90 -9.94
C GLU A 121 20.78 2.29 -10.46
N ARG A 122 20.16 2.33 -11.64
CA ARG A 122 19.72 3.59 -12.24
C ARG A 122 18.59 4.24 -11.45
N TRP A 123 17.65 3.45 -10.95
CA TRP A 123 16.55 3.96 -10.11
C TRP A 123 17.04 4.42 -8.73
N ALA A 124 18.02 3.74 -8.16
CA ALA A 124 18.57 4.05 -6.83
C ALA A 124 19.53 5.23 -6.83
N GLN A 125 20.21 5.52 -7.94
CA GLN A 125 21.24 6.57 -8.01
C GLN A 125 20.75 7.94 -7.51
N PRO A 126 19.61 8.49 -7.96
CA PRO A 126 19.15 9.78 -7.47
C PRO A 126 18.80 9.77 -5.98
N ILE A 127 18.36 8.63 -5.44
CA ILE A 127 18.10 8.46 -4.00
C ILE A 127 19.41 8.51 -3.23
N MET A 128 20.44 7.81 -3.70
CA MET A 128 21.76 7.83 -3.07
C MET A 128 22.38 9.23 -3.10
N ASP A 129 22.31 9.92 -4.25
CA ASP A 129 22.80 11.30 -4.40
C ASP A 129 22.09 12.24 -3.43
N TYR A 130 20.76 12.14 -3.35
CA TYR A 130 19.95 12.88 -2.37
C TYR A 130 20.41 12.59 -0.94
N LEU A 131 20.50 11.32 -0.54
CA LEU A 131 20.89 10.96 0.83
C LEU A 131 22.30 11.42 1.17
N ASN A 132 23.23 11.40 0.21
CA ASN A 132 24.60 11.89 0.39
C ASN A 132 24.65 13.41 0.63
N ASP A 133 23.91 14.19 -0.16
CA ASP A 133 23.77 15.64 0.06
C ASP A 133 23.19 15.96 1.46
N ARG A 134 22.15 15.21 1.85
CA ARG A 134 21.51 15.38 3.17
C ARG A 134 22.46 15.01 4.32
N ARG A 135 23.33 14.02 4.13
CA ARG A 135 24.38 13.67 5.10
C ARG A 135 25.43 14.77 5.19
N ALA A 136 25.94 15.25 4.05
CA ALA A 136 26.91 16.34 4.02
C ALA A 136 26.38 17.58 4.76
N THR A 137 25.10 17.91 4.57
CA THR A 137 24.43 18.99 5.28
C THR A 137 24.43 18.80 6.81
N LEU A 138 24.22 17.58 7.30
CA LEU A 138 24.24 17.29 8.74
C LEU A 138 25.65 17.40 9.35
N GLU A 139 26.69 17.03 8.59
CA GLU A 139 28.08 17.10 9.04
C GLU A 139 28.57 18.56 9.19
N ILE A 140 28.21 19.44 8.24
CA ILE A 140 28.65 20.84 8.28
C ILE A 140 27.79 21.72 9.19
N SER A 141 26.61 21.25 9.58
CA SER A 141 25.65 22.02 10.38
C SER A 141 25.95 21.96 11.88
N LYS A 142 26.96 22.75 12.29
CA LYS A 142 27.41 22.89 13.68
C LYS A 142 26.41 23.62 14.59
N THR A 143 25.46 24.35 14.02
CA THR A 143 24.52 25.23 14.75
C THR A 143 23.10 24.68 14.86
N MET A 144 22.76 23.59 14.16
CA MET A 144 21.42 23.01 14.23
C MET A 144 21.12 22.45 15.61
N SER A 145 20.05 22.95 16.23
CA SER A 145 19.45 22.41 17.43
C SER A 145 18.96 20.97 17.22
N GLN A 146 18.76 20.25 18.31
CA GLN A 146 18.20 18.89 18.27
C GLN A 146 16.82 18.85 17.58
N SER A 147 16.00 19.88 17.78
CA SER A 147 14.66 19.98 17.18
C SER A 147 14.73 20.12 15.66
N GLU A 148 15.66 20.94 15.16
CA GLU A 148 15.89 21.12 13.73
C GLU A 148 16.47 19.86 13.10
N ARG A 149 17.41 19.19 13.78
CA ARG A 149 17.94 17.89 13.32
C ARG A 149 16.84 16.85 13.20
N SER A 150 15.92 16.79 14.16
CA SER A 150 14.79 15.86 14.10
C SER A 150 13.87 16.14 12.91
N ARG A 151 13.48 17.41 12.70
CA ARG A 151 12.65 17.81 11.55
C ARG A 151 13.36 17.54 10.22
N PHE A 152 14.65 17.84 10.14
CA PHE A 152 15.46 17.61 8.95
C PHE A 152 15.56 16.11 8.61
N ARG A 153 15.75 15.25 9.61
CA ARG A 153 15.75 13.79 9.40
C ARG A 153 14.38 13.30 8.96
N GLY A 154 13.31 13.78 9.60
CA GLY A 154 11.93 13.46 9.21
C GLY A 154 11.66 13.76 7.74
N SER A 155 11.91 15.00 7.30
CA SER A 155 11.70 15.38 5.90
C SER A 155 12.62 14.66 4.93
N THR A 156 13.84 14.30 5.37
CA THR A 156 14.75 13.48 4.55
C THR A 156 14.16 12.09 4.29
N TYR A 157 13.63 11.44 5.32
CA TYR A 157 12.99 10.15 5.15
C TYR A 157 11.71 10.23 4.33
N ASP A 158 10.85 11.21 4.59
CA ASP A 158 9.59 11.36 3.84
C ASP A 158 9.85 11.51 2.34
N ASN A 159 10.83 12.33 1.96
CA ASN A 159 11.23 12.51 0.56
C ASN A 159 11.88 11.24 -0.02
N ALA A 160 12.77 10.58 0.72
CA ALA A 160 13.40 9.35 0.23
C ALA A 160 12.38 8.22 0.04
N MET A 161 11.38 8.09 0.93
CA MET A 161 10.26 7.14 0.78
C MET A 161 9.42 7.47 -0.46
N MET A 162 9.16 8.76 -0.72
CA MET A 162 8.49 9.18 -1.95
C MET A 162 9.30 8.77 -3.19
N MET A 163 10.62 9.00 -3.19
CA MET A 163 11.50 8.65 -4.30
C MET A 163 11.54 7.14 -4.59
N LEU A 164 11.32 6.27 -3.59
CA LEU A 164 11.18 4.83 -3.85
C LEU A 164 10.01 4.52 -4.78
N SER A 165 8.94 5.32 -4.74
CA SER A 165 7.68 5.07 -5.47
C SER A 165 7.47 6.00 -6.67
N TYR A 166 8.19 7.13 -6.75
CA TYR A 166 8.01 8.13 -7.80
C TYR A 166 9.24 9.01 -7.98
N GLN A 167 9.73 9.12 -9.21
CA GLN A 167 10.85 10.00 -9.60
C GLN A 167 10.64 10.51 -11.02
N SER A 168 10.82 11.82 -11.25
CA SER A 168 10.87 12.40 -12.62
C SER A 168 9.73 11.98 -13.56
N GLY A 169 8.49 11.91 -13.07
CA GLY A 169 7.32 11.49 -13.87
C GLY A 169 7.12 9.97 -13.98
N GLN A 170 8.05 9.18 -13.47
CA GLN A 170 8.02 7.72 -13.46
C GLN A 170 7.55 7.21 -12.10
N TYR A 171 6.72 6.18 -12.12
CA TYR A 171 6.21 5.47 -10.96
C TYR A 171 6.95 4.15 -10.79
N MET A 172 7.08 3.73 -9.53
CA MET A 172 7.50 2.39 -9.17
C MET A 172 6.40 1.73 -8.36
N THR A 173 5.89 0.60 -8.86
CA THR A 173 5.13 -0.32 -8.04
C THR A 173 6.10 -1.21 -7.29
N LEU A 174 5.94 -1.29 -5.97
CA LEU A 174 6.73 -2.16 -5.10
C LEU A 174 5.76 -3.03 -4.29
N PRO A 175 5.88 -4.36 -4.34
CA PRO A 175 5.19 -5.23 -3.40
C PRO A 175 5.70 -5.00 -1.97
N GLY A 176 4.93 -5.50 -1.00
CA GLY A 176 5.09 -5.12 0.40
C GLY A 176 6.44 -5.53 0.99
N GLU A 177 7.04 -6.60 0.47
CA GLU A 177 8.36 -7.05 0.89
C GLU A 177 9.47 -6.16 0.34
N GLU A 178 9.46 -5.91 -0.96
CA GLU A 178 10.45 -5.08 -1.64
C GLU A 178 10.41 -3.64 -1.12
N TYR A 179 9.21 -3.10 -0.88
CA TYR A 179 9.06 -1.78 -0.27
C TYR A 179 9.67 -1.73 1.13
N ARG A 180 9.46 -2.75 1.95
CA ARG A 180 10.02 -2.83 3.31
C ARG A 180 11.55 -2.94 3.27
N THR A 181 12.09 -3.82 2.43
CA THR A 181 13.54 -4.01 2.25
C THR A 181 14.21 -2.71 1.78
N LEU A 182 13.63 -2.02 0.80
CA LEU A 182 14.16 -0.74 0.31
C LEU A 182 14.03 0.37 1.35
N LYS A 183 12.93 0.40 2.11
CA LYS A 183 12.75 1.33 3.22
C LYS A 183 13.85 1.15 4.28
N GLU A 184 14.13 -0.07 4.68
CA GLU A 184 15.23 -0.40 5.59
C GLU A 184 16.59 0.01 5.02
N TRP A 185 16.84 -0.26 3.73
CA TRP A 185 18.04 0.18 3.04
C TRP A 185 18.21 1.71 3.09
N VAL A 186 17.16 2.49 2.80
CA VAL A 186 17.21 3.97 2.89
C VAL A 186 17.60 4.43 4.30
N TYR A 187 17.02 3.82 5.35
CA TYR A 187 17.38 4.15 6.73
C TYR A 187 18.86 3.87 7.02
N GLN A 188 19.36 2.69 6.61
CA GLN A 188 20.74 2.31 6.85
C GLN A 188 21.70 3.14 6.01
N TYR A 189 21.41 3.37 4.73
CA TYR A 189 22.23 4.17 3.83
C TYR A 189 22.34 5.61 4.32
N PHE A 190 21.23 6.24 4.71
CA PHE A 190 21.30 7.60 5.26
C PHE A 190 22.13 7.66 6.55
N ARG A 191 22.09 6.61 7.37
CA ARG A 191 22.87 6.52 8.62
C ARG A 191 24.36 6.26 8.37
N THR A 192 24.73 5.31 7.50
CA THR A 192 26.12 4.86 7.33
C THR A 192 26.81 5.42 6.09
N GLY A 193 26.06 5.67 5.02
CA GLY A 193 26.55 6.12 3.71
C GLY A 193 27.10 4.98 2.85
N THR A 194 27.03 3.75 3.35
CA THR A 194 27.72 2.59 2.76
C THR A 194 26.86 1.34 2.69
N ALA A 195 25.58 1.42 3.06
CA ALA A 195 24.69 0.27 3.00
C ALA A 195 24.52 -0.21 1.54
N PRO A 196 24.78 -1.48 1.22
CA PRO A 196 24.67 -1.96 -0.15
C PRO A 196 23.21 -1.95 -0.60
N LEU A 197 22.99 -1.64 -1.89
CA LEU A 197 21.67 -1.74 -2.51
C LEU A 197 21.21 -3.21 -2.47
N PRO A 198 19.96 -3.50 -2.06
CA PRO A 198 19.51 -4.88 -1.87
C PRO A 198 19.13 -5.62 -3.17
N TYR A 199 18.89 -4.88 -4.26
CA TYR A 199 18.46 -5.43 -5.55
C TYR A 199 19.36 -4.92 -6.67
N HIS A 200 19.53 -5.74 -7.71
CA HIS A 200 20.48 -5.48 -8.80
C HIS A 200 19.91 -5.86 -10.16
N GLY A 201 20.40 -5.18 -11.19
CA GLY A 201 20.07 -5.49 -12.59
C GLY A 201 18.70 -4.96 -13.02
N GLU A 202 18.16 -5.57 -14.07
CA GLU A 202 16.92 -5.14 -14.73
C GLU A 202 15.70 -5.26 -13.82
N ILE A 203 14.87 -4.23 -13.85
CA ILE A 203 13.52 -4.24 -13.27
C ILE A 203 12.58 -4.91 -14.28
N PRO A 204 11.76 -5.89 -13.87
CA PRO A 204 10.87 -6.62 -14.79
C PRO A 204 9.89 -5.72 -15.56
N ASP A 205 9.41 -6.24 -16.69
CA ASP A 205 8.30 -5.68 -17.47
C ASP A 205 8.51 -4.25 -18.02
N GLY A 206 9.77 -3.87 -18.26
CA GLY A 206 10.12 -2.55 -18.81
C GLY A 206 9.51 -2.24 -20.19
N ASN A 207 9.11 -3.25 -20.97
CA ASN A 207 8.46 -3.08 -22.27
C ASN A 207 6.94 -3.36 -22.24
N TYR A 208 6.39 -3.67 -21.07
CA TYR A 208 4.97 -3.97 -20.93
C TYR A 208 4.13 -2.69 -21.01
N GLU A 209 2.99 -2.75 -21.68
CA GLU A 209 2.03 -1.64 -21.77
C GLU A 209 0.62 -2.18 -21.68
N PHE A 210 -0.26 -1.44 -21.01
CA PHE A 210 -1.69 -1.70 -21.05
C PHE A 210 -2.49 -0.39 -20.99
N THR A 211 -3.71 -0.44 -21.48
CA THR A 211 -4.67 0.66 -21.43
C THR A 211 -5.92 0.19 -20.72
N ILE A 212 -6.49 1.06 -19.88
CA ILE A 212 -7.81 0.88 -19.29
C ILE A 212 -8.76 1.81 -20.05
N ASP A 213 -9.70 1.24 -20.79
CA ASP A 213 -10.84 1.93 -21.41
C ASP A 213 -11.96 2.09 -20.38
N PHE A 214 -12.43 3.34 -20.17
CA PHE A 214 -13.41 3.64 -19.11
C PHE A 214 -14.85 3.27 -19.45
N GLU A 215 -15.11 2.79 -20.67
CA GLU A 215 -16.40 2.24 -21.08
C GLU A 215 -16.38 0.71 -21.10
N LYS A 216 -15.24 0.10 -21.46
CA LYS A 216 -15.15 -1.35 -21.68
C LYS A 216 -14.54 -2.13 -20.52
N ASP A 217 -13.54 -1.56 -19.86
CA ASP A 217 -12.70 -2.28 -18.89
C ASP A 217 -13.11 -2.01 -17.44
N VAL A 218 -14.20 -1.27 -17.23
CA VAL A 218 -14.66 -0.87 -15.91
C VAL A 218 -16.17 -0.94 -15.77
N GLU A 219 -16.62 -1.20 -14.55
CA GLU A 219 -18.01 -1.16 -14.15
C GLU A 219 -18.16 -0.21 -12.94
N ILE A 220 -19.14 0.70 -13.00
CA ILE A 220 -19.46 1.58 -11.88
C ILE A 220 -20.56 0.91 -11.06
N VAL A 221 -20.22 0.57 -9.83
CA VAL A 221 -21.12 -0.17 -8.93
C VAL A 221 -21.40 0.64 -7.66
N ALA A 222 -22.58 0.43 -7.09
CA ALA A 222 -22.96 1.07 -5.84
C ALA A 222 -22.01 0.67 -4.68
N ALA A 223 -21.66 1.66 -3.87
CA ALA A 223 -20.81 1.56 -2.68
C ALA A 223 -21.52 2.19 -1.46
N PRO A 224 -22.68 1.65 -1.04
CA PRO A 224 -23.51 2.21 0.01
C PRO A 224 -22.76 2.34 1.36
N TYR A 225 -23.18 3.33 2.16
CA TYR A 225 -22.55 3.72 3.42
C TYR A 225 -22.66 2.63 4.50
N LEU A 226 -23.81 1.97 4.56
CA LEU A 226 -24.12 0.84 5.41
C LEU A 226 -24.82 -0.19 4.54
N LYS A 227 -24.32 -1.41 4.49
CA LYS A 227 -25.13 -2.53 4.00
C LYS A 227 -26.10 -2.93 5.11
N GLU A 228 -27.34 -3.26 4.77
CA GLU A 228 -28.40 -3.61 5.74
C GLU A 228 -27.92 -4.65 6.76
N GLU A 229 -27.06 -5.59 6.35
CA GLU A 229 -26.40 -6.56 7.22
C GLU A 229 -24.87 -6.48 7.14
N MET A 230 -24.28 -5.47 7.77
CA MET A 230 -22.82 -5.29 7.86
C MET A 230 -22.08 -6.52 8.42
N GLY A 231 -22.70 -7.29 9.31
CA GLY A 231 -22.12 -8.52 9.88
C GLY A 231 -21.94 -9.63 8.83
N ALA A 232 -23.00 -9.93 8.07
CA ALA A 232 -22.97 -10.93 7.02
C ALA A 232 -22.05 -10.52 5.86
N TYR A 233 -22.11 -9.26 5.44
CA TYR A 233 -21.22 -8.75 4.39
C TYR A 233 -19.74 -8.80 4.79
N ASN A 234 -19.40 -8.40 6.02
CA ASN A 234 -18.02 -8.50 6.50
C ASN A 234 -17.57 -9.95 6.65
N ALA A 235 -18.47 -10.85 7.05
CA ALA A 235 -18.18 -12.28 7.13
C ALA A 235 -17.91 -12.86 5.73
N GLU A 236 -18.72 -12.53 4.72
CA GLU A 236 -18.58 -13.06 3.37
C GLU A 236 -17.38 -12.45 2.61
N HIS A 237 -17.25 -11.12 2.60
CA HIS A 237 -16.20 -10.44 1.81
C HIS A 237 -14.83 -10.35 2.49
N ASN A 238 -14.76 -10.56 3.81
CA ASN A 238 -13.47 -10.69 4.49
C ASN A 238 -13.14 -12.14 4.85
N ALA A 239 -14.03 -13.13 4.63
CA ALA A 239 -13.73 -14.53 4.95
C ALA A 239 -12.53 -15.06 4.19
N GLU A 240 -12.48 -14.91 2.87
CA GLU A 240 -11.36 -15.42 2.06
C GLU A 240 -10.06 -14.69 2.39
N HIS A 241 -10.08 -13.36 2.39
CA HIS A 241 -8.90 -12.58 2.76
C HIS A 241 -8.41 -12.85 4.19
N ASN A 242 -9.31 -13.03 5.16
CA ASN A 242 -8.91 -13.36 6.54
C ASN A 242 -8.45 -14.81 6.68
N LYS A 243 -8.99 -15.74 5.87
CA LYS A 243 -8.52 -17.12 5.79
C LYS A 243 -7.13 -17.18 5.18
N ASP A 244 -6.88 -16.48 4.09
CA ASP A 244 -5.57 -16.46 3.41
C ASP A 244 -4.52 -15.75 4.26
N MET A 245 -4.86 -14.60 4.86
CA MET A 245 -3.97 -13.91 5.81
C MET A 245 -3.75 -14.74 7.07
N GLY A 246 -4.79 -15.39 7.59
CA GLY A 246 -4.71 -16.26 8.76
C GLY A 246 -3.85 -17.49 8.50
N ARG A 247 -3.97 -18.09 7.32
CA ARG A 247 -3.14 -19.20 6.86
C ARG A 247 -1.70 -18.76 6.65
N CYS A 248 -1.45 -17.69 5.90
CA CYS A 248 -0.10 -17.17 5.65
C CYS A 248 0.63 -16.80 6.96
N GLN A 249 -0.05 -16.16 7.91
CA GLN A 249 0.51 -15.89 9.23
C GLN A 249 0.80 -17.17 10.02
N THR A 250 -0.05 -18.19 9.88
CA THR A 250 0.15 -19.48 10.55
C THR A 250 1.30 -20.27 9.91
N GLU A 251 1.44 -20.26 8.59
CA GLU A 251 2.57 -20.87 7.85
C GLU A 251 3.91 -20.21 8.24
N LYS A 252 3.99 -18.88 8.22
CA LYS A 252 5.19 -18.15 8.69
C LYS A 252 5.54 -18.46 10.14
N ARG A 253 4.53 -18.66 10.98
CA ARG A 253 4.73 -19.03 12.39
C ARG A 253 5.14 -20.49 12.53
N PHE A 254 4.73 -21.35 11.61
CA PHE A 254 5.12 -22.76 11.54
C PHE A 254 6.58 -22.95 11.08
N GLU A 255 7.10 -22.06 10.24
CA GLU A 255 8.54 -22.03 9.87
C GLU A 255 9.46 -21.89 11.09
N GLN A 256 8.95 -21.35 12.20
CA GLN A 256 9.68 -21.21 13.46
C GLN A 256 9.61 -22.45 14.37
N LEU A 257 8.74 -23.43 14.04
CA LEU A 257 8.64 -24.68 14.80
C LEU A 257 9.73 -25.64 14.31
N GLU A 258 10.66 -25.99 15.19
CA GLU A 258 11.80 -26.85 14.89
C GLU A 258 11.49 -28.33 15.16
N GLY A 259 11.89 -29.22 14.25
CA GLY A 259 11.69 -30.67 14.33
C GLY A 259 10.65 -31.19 13.33
N ASP A 260 10.39 -32.50 13.35
CA ASP A 260 9.42 -33.15 12.44
C ASP A 260 8.40 -34.04 13.16
N ALA A 261 8.58 -34.26 14.46
CA ALA A 261 7.67 -35.00 15.30
C ALA A 261 7.70 -34.41 16.71
N TRP A 262 6.53 -34.25 17.33
CA TRP A 262 6.39 -33.57 18.61
C TRP A 262 5.27 -34.13 19.46
N THR A 263 5.44 -34.03 20.76
CA THR A 263 4.38 -34.04 21.75
C THR A 263 3.79 -32.64 21.93
N THR A 264 2.60 -32.54 22.52
CA THR A 264 2.01 -31.24 22.89
C THR A 264 2.95 -30.41 23.79
N GLN A 265 3.67 -31.04 24.70
CA GLN A 265 4.58 -30.33 25.61
C GLN A 265 5.79 -29.75 24.88
N GLU A 266 6.36 -30.46 23.91
CA GLU A 266 7.49 -29.98 23.10
C GLU A 266 7.10 -28.77 22.25
N ILE A 267 5.90 -28.77 21.66
CA ILE A 267 5.37 -27.60 20.93
C ILE A 267 5.21 -26.40 21.87
N TYR A 268 4.73 -26.62 23.11
CA TYR A 268 4.59 -25.55 24.08
C TYR A 268 5.93 -25.03 24.61
N ALA A 269 6.92 -25.92 24.76
CA ALA A 269 8.28 -25.56 25.17
C ALA A 269 8.95 -24.64 24.13
N GLN A 270 8.60 -24.77 22.85
CA GLN A 270 9.03 -23.86 21.78
C GLN A 270 8.22 -22.54 21.74
N GLY A 271 7.35 -22.28 22.72
CA GLY A 271 6.62 -21.02 22.85
C GLY A 271 5.31 -20.94 22.06
N PHE A 272 4.84 -22.05 21.48
CA PHE A 272 3.57 -22.08 20.77
C PHE A 272 2.41 -22.36 21.72
N SER A 273 1.32 -21.61 21.58
CA SER A 273 0.12 -21.82 22.41
C SER A 273 -0.76 -22.94 21.85
N ARG A 274 -1.67 -23.46 22.69
CA ARG A 274 -2.72 -24.40 22.25
C ARG A 274 -3.49 -23.92 21.01
N LYS A 275 -3.85 -22.63 20.98
CA LYS A 275 -4.53 -22.03 19.82
C LYS A 275 -3.69 -22.08 18.54
N THR A 276 -2.37 -22.00 18.66
CA THR A 276 -1.47 -22.08 17.49
C THR A 276 -1.34 -23.52 17.02
N LEU A 277 -1.22 -24.46 17.96
CA LEU A 277 -1.25 -25.90 17.70
C LEU A 277 -2.53 -26.32 16.96
N ASP A 278 -3.69 -25.89 17.44
CA ASP A 278 -4.98 -26.18 16.80
C ASP A 278 -5.02 -25.66 15.35
N LYS A 279 -4.44 -24.47 15.09
CA LYS A 279 -4.32 -23.90 13.74
C LYS A 279 -3.34 -24.64 12.83
N PHE A 280 -2.22 -25.13 13.35
CA PHE A 280 -1.29 -25.95 12.56
C PHE A 280 -1.96 -27.24 12.06
N VAL A 281 -2.82 -27.84 12.90
CA VAL A 281 -3.65 -28.99 12.51
C VAL A 281 -4.74 -28.58 11.52
N GLU A 282 -5.47 -27.50 11.80
CA GLU A 282 -6.54 -26.98 10.94
C GLU A 282 -6.06 -26.68 9.52
N HIS A 283 -4.86 -26.11 9.38
CA HIS A 283 -4.25 -25.80 8.08
C HIS A 283 -3.42 -26.95 7.49
N GLY A 284 -3.41 -28.12 8.12
CA GLY A 284 -2.76 -29.33 7.58
C GLY A 284 -1.24 -29.29 7.57
N LEU A 285 -0.60 -28.39 8.34
CA LEU A 285 0.86 -28.28 8.44
C LEU A 285 1.46 -29.41 9.28
N ILE A 286 0.67 -29.94 10.21
CA ILE A 286 1.00 -31.12 11.01
C ILE A 286 -0.17 -32.08 11.07
N GLU A 287 0.13 -33.35 11.28
CA GLU A 287 -0.84 -34.41 11.46
C GLU A 287 -0.82 -34.95 12.88
N ARG A 288 -1.99 -35.10 13.48
CA ARG A 288 -2.12 -35.72 14.80
C ARG A 288 -2.19 -37.24 14.67
N VAL A 289 -1.07 -37.91 14.88
CA VAL A 289 -0.96 -39.38 14.78
C VAL A 289 -1.66 -40.09 15.96
N LYS A 290 -1.55 -39.53 17.16
CA LYS A 290 -2.26 -40.00 18.36
C LYS A 290 -2.47 -38.85 19.34
N ARG A 291 -3.22 -39.08 20.43
CA ARG A 291 -3.48 -38.01 21.41
C ARG A 291 -2.18 -37.39 21.92
N GLY A 292 -2.06 -36.07 21.70
CA GLY A 292 -0.91 -35.29 22.13
C GLY A 292 0.37 -35.53 21.35
N HIS A 293 0.34 -36.23 20.22
CA HIS A 293 1.51 -36.49 19.36
C HIS A 293 1.21 -36.09 17.91
N TYR A 294 2.14 -35.35 17.31
CA TYR A 294 2.00 -34.73 16.00
C TYR A 294 3.25 -34.99 15.16
N VAL A 295 3.08 -35.07 13.84
CA VAL A 295 4.17 -35.16 12.86
C VAL A 295 4.01 -34.06 11.82
N ARG A 296 5.12 -33.55 11.30
CA ARG A 296 5.14 -32.58 10.20
C ARG A 296 4.54 -33.23 8.96
N LYS A 297 3.63 -32.54 8.27
CA LYS A 297 3.24 -32.93 6.92
C LYS A 297 4.23 -32.32 5.94
N SER A 298 4.86 -33.16 5.13
CA SER A 298 5.60 -32.70 3.96
C SER A 298 4.61 -32.02 3.02
N VAL A 299 4.89 -30.76 2.69
CA VAL A 299 4.15 -29.99 1.67
C VAL A 299 4.53 -30.51 0.30
#